data_AF-A0A935MW77-F1
#
_entry.id   AF-A0A935MW77-F1
#
_cell.length_a   1.000
_cell.length_b   1.000
_cell.length_c   1.000
_cell.angle_alpha   90.00
_cell.angle_beta   90.00
_cell.angle_gamma   90.00
#
_symmetry.space_group_name_H-M   'P 1'
#
loop_
_entity.id
_entity.type
_entity.pdbx_description
1 polymer ?
#
loop_
_entity_poly.entity_id
_entity_poly.type
_entity_poly.pdbx_seq_one_letter_code
_entity_poly.pdbx_strand_id
1 'polypeptide(L)'
;MAFGMTLTGLSFIVLYFGASYGESAPKTQEQFATGAFRINERVITNLGAAGVPKDVLDKIVAAKNAEGKNAIFGVKFEPKTDEATKVATSGEQQLVAAINAVAPGAGDTHKAAILQNAFLFKVSALWLIIAYGIVTLGELMLSPMGLSLVSKVAPINVRGLMMGGWFVATAIGNKLTQIGVFWDIWLQSTFFLVLASMALVMAVVLALLLKPLKKAMPGV
;
A
#
# COMPACT_ATOMS: atom_id res chain seq x y z
N MET A 1 -21.99 -1.11 -14.35
CA MET A 1 -21.04 -0.07 -13.90
C MET A 1 -21.05 0.07 -12.38
N ALA A 2 -22.14 0.48 -11.73
CA ALA A 2 -22.20 0.57 -10.25
C ALA A 2 -21.83 -0.75 -9.53
N PHE A 3 -22.30 -1.89 -10.03
CA PHE A 3 -21.94 -3.20 -9.49
C PHE A 3 -20.44 -3.53 -9.61
N GLY A 4 -19.81 -3.19 -10.75
CA GLY A 4 -18.37 -3.38 -10.94
C GLY A 4 -17.55 -2.53 -9.97
N MET A 5 -17.93 -1.26 -9.77
CA MET A 5 -17.30 -0.38 -8.76
C MET A 5 -17.48 -0.90 -7.33
N THR A 6 -18.60 -1.57 -7.05
CA THR A 6 -18.85 -2.21 -5.75
C THR A 6 -17.89 -3.38 -5.53
N LEU A 7 -17.66 -4.22 -6.54
CA LEU A 7 -16.67 -5.29 -6.48
C LEU A 7 -15.24 -4.74 -6.27
N THR A 8 -14.86 -3.67 -6.96
CA THR A 8 -13.59 -2.99 -6.73
C THR A 8 -13.46 -2.51 -5.28
N GLY A 9 -14.51 -1.91 -4.70
CA GLY A 9 -14.53 -1.53 -3.29
C GLY A 9 -14.39 -2.72 -2.34
N LEU A 10 -15.07 -3.84 -2.63
CA LEU A 10 -14.98 -5.07 -1.84
C LEU A 10 -13.57 -5.68 -1.88
N SER A 11 -12.88 -5.63 -3.02
CA SER A 11 -11.48 -6.05 -3.12
C SER A 11 -10.57 -5.28 -2.16
N PHE A 12 -10.71 -3.95 -2.10
CA PHE A 12 -9.96 -3.13 -1.15
C PHE A 12 -10.36 -3.39 0.31
N ILE A 13 -11.61 -3.76 0.59
CA ILE A 13 -12.03 -4.18 1.94
C ILE A 13 -11.36 -5.49 2.35
N VAL A 14 -11.24 -6.46 1.42
CA VAL A 14 -10.50 -7.71 1.68
C VAL A 14 -9.04 -7.41 2.02
N LEU A 15 -8.40 -6.48 1.29
CA LEU A 15 -7.04 -6.04 1.60
C LEU A 15 -6.95 -5.27 2.92
N TYR A 16 -7.96 -4.47 3.26
CA TYR A 16 -8.05 -3.81 4.56
C TYR A 16 -8.05 -4.83 5.71
N PHE A 17 -8.86 -5.88 5.63
CA PHE A 17 -8.88 -6.93 6.64
C PHE A 17 -7.57 -7.72 6.68
N GLY A 18 -7.00 -8.05 5.52
CA GLY A 18 -5.68 -8.70 5.45
C GLY A 18 -4.59 -7.84 6.12
N ALA A 19 -4.56 -6.54 5.83
CA ALA A 19 -3.62 -5.59 6.42
C ALA A 19 -3.86 -5.41 7.93
N SER A 20 -5.11 -5.22 8.35
CA SER A 20 -5.48 -5.08 9.77
C SER A 20 -5.13 -6.33 10.57
N TYR A 21 -5.34 -7.52 10.00
CA TYR A 21 -4.96 -8.78 10.63
C TYR A 21 -3.43 -8.86 10.82
N GLY A 22 -2.68 -8.50 9.77
CA GLY A 22 -1.21 -8.43 9.84
C GLY A 22 -0.71 -7.43 10.89
N GLU A 23 -1.31 -6.23 10.95
CA GLU A 23 -0.94 -5.17 11.90
C GLU A 23 -1.29 -5.51 13.35
N SER A 24 -2.41 -6.23 13.58
CA SER A 24 -2.87 -6.62 14.92
C SER A 24 -2.22 -7.90 15.47
N ALA A 25 -1.53 -8.67 14.64
CA ALA A 25 -0.93 -9.93 15.06
C ALA A 25 0.13 -9.68 16.15
N PRO A 26 0.05 -10.39 17.30
CA PRO A 26 1.02 -10.21 18.38
C PRO A 26 2.42 -10.57 17.89
N LYS A 27 3.37 -9.66 18.14
CA LYS A 27 4.75 -9.76 17.66
C LYS A 27 5.53 -10.68 18.60
N THR A 28 5.56 -11.98 18.30
CA THR A 28 6.29 -12.97 19.11
C THR A 28 7.81 -12.85 18.88
N GLN A 29 8.64 -13.08 19.91
CA GLN A 29 10.10 -12.92 19.82
C GLN A 29 10.76 -13.80 18.74
N GLU A 30 10.18 -14.96 18.42
CA GLU A 30 10.63 -15.83 17.32
C GLU A 30 10.40 -15.22 15.92
N GLN A 31 9.37 -14.39 15.79
CA GLN A 31 9.13 -13.65 14.55
C GLN A 31 10.14 -12.51 14.38
N PHE A 32 10.66 -11.92 15.46
CA PHE A 32 11.75 -10.94 15.35
C PHE A 32 13.07 -11.58 14.91
N ALA A 33 13.34 -12.82 15.35
CA ALA A 33 14.53 -13.57 14.95
C ALA A 33 14.55 -13.93 13.45
N THR A 34 13.38 -14.21 12.87
CA THR A 34 13.19 -14.59 11.45
C THR A 34 12.57 -13.49 10.58
N GLY A 35 12.37 -12.31 11.19
CA GLY A 35 11.61 -11.19 10.65
C GLY A 35 12.41 -10.30 9.72
N ALA A 36 11.69 -9.65 8.81
CA ALA A 36 12.25 -8.56 8.03
C ALA A 36 11.90 -7.23 8.70
N PHE A 37 12.84 -6.29 8.72
CA PHE A 37 12.64 -4.97 9.30
C PHE A 37 12.90 -3.89 8.25
N ARG A 38 12.11 -2.81 8.28
CA ARG A 38 12.35 -1.64 7.44
C ARG A 38 11.97 -0.39 8.20
N ILE A 39 12.88 0.57 8.20
CA ILE A 39 12.62 1.90 8.79
C ILE A 39 12.11 2.81 7.67
N ASN A 40 10.85 3.24 7.82
CA ASN A 40 10.17 4.21 6.97
C ASN A 40 9.86 5.49 7.76
N GLU A 41 9.35 6.54 7.10
CA GLU A 41 8.98 7.82 7.75
C GLU A 41 8.00 7.63 8.91
N ARG A 42 7.05 6.71 8.75
CA ARG A 42 6.13 6.30 9.81
C ARG A 42 6.87 5.75 11.04
N VAL A 43 7.89 4.92 10.82
CA VAL A 43 8.67 4.29 11.90
C VAL A 43 9.45 5.37 12.66
N ILE A 44 10.06 6.32 11.96
CA ILE A 44 10.78 7.45 12.58
C ILE A 44 9.83 8.30 13.41
N THR A 45 8.65 8.60 12.87
CA THR A 45 7.63 9.37 13.58
C THR A 45 7.18 8.65 14.87
N ASN A 46 6.92 7.34 14.78
CA ASN A 46 6.55 6.53 15.94
C ASN A 46 7.69 6.39 16.96
N LEU A 47 8.95 6.34 16.51
CA LEU A 47 10.11 6.31 17.40
C LEU A 47 10.32 7.63 18.12
N GLY A 48 10.08 8.76 17.45
CA GLY A 48 10.05 10.08 18.09
C GLY A 48 8.95 10.16 19.15
N ALA A 49 7.77 9.63 18.87
CA ALA A 49 6.67 9.54 19.85
C ALA A 49 6.99 8.57 21.01
N ALA A 50 7.78 7.52 20.77
CA ALA A 50 8.23 6.56 21.77
C ALA A 50 9.42 7.04 22.63
N GLY A 51 9.86 8.29 22.47
CA GLY A 51 10.90 8.90 23.29
C GLY A 51 12.34 8.69 22.80
N VAL A 52 12.54 8.26 21.55
CA VAL A 52 13.89 8.22 20.95
C VAL A 52 14.36 9.66 20.66
N PRO A 53 15.56 10.07 21.11
CA PRO A 53 16.07 11.43 20.89
C PRO A 53 16.16 11.78 19.39
N LYS A 54 15.77 13.02 19.03
CA LYS A 54 15.79 13.52 17.64
C LYS A 54 17.18 13.41 16.98
N ASP A 55 18.26 13.60 17.74
CA ASP A 55 19.63 13.44 17.26
C ASP A 55 19.95 12.00 16.78
N VAL A 56 19.34 10.99 17.39
CA VAL A 56 19.47 9.59 16.94
C VAL A 56 18.65 9.36 15.67
N LEU A 57 17.45 9.92 15.60
CA LEU A 57 16.56 9.79 14.44
C LEU A 57 17.13 10.47 13.20
N ASP A 58 17.68 11.68 13.35
CA ASP A 58 18.31 12.43 12.27
C ASP A 58 19.55 11.71 11.74
N LYS A 59 20.34 11.08 12.63
CA LYS A 59 21.47 10.23 12.22
C LYS A 59 21.01 8.95 11.50
N ILE A 60 19.92 8.31 11.93
CA ILE A 60 19.33 7.14 11.24
C ILE A 60 18.85 7.51 9.83
N VAL A 61 18.24 8.69 9.66
CA VAL A 61 17.77 9.21 8.36
C VAL A 61 18.93 9.63 7.47
N ALA A 62 19.94 10.29 8.02
CA ALA A 62 21.12 10.78 7.31
C ALA A 62 22.17 9.70 7.07
N ALA A 63 22.02 8.51 7.66
CA ALA A 63 22.95 7.40 7.51
C ALA A 63 23.04 6.98 6.04
N LYS A 64 24.21 7.22 5.44
CA LYS A 64 24.55 6.80 4.09
C LYS A 64 25.68 5.79 4.13
N ASN A 65 25.58 4.75 3.31
CA ASN A 65 26.66 3.80 3.08
C ASN A 65 27.78 4.46 2.27
N ALA A 66 28.94 3.80 2.17
CA ALA A 66 30.11 4.27 1.43
C ALA A 66 29.83 4.61 -0.06
N GLU A 67 28.71 4.15 -0.61
CA GLU A 67 28.22 4.45 -1.97
C GLU A 67 27.27 5.66 -2.06
N GLY A 68 27.04 6.39 -0.97
CA GLY A 68 26.13 7.56 -0.94
C GLY A 68 24.63 7.22 -0.93
N LYS A 69 24.26 5.94 -0.87
CA LYS A 69 22.88 5.43 -0.70
C LYS A 69 22.49 5.33 0.78
N ASN A 70 21.20 5.44 1.10
CA ASN A 70 20.70 5.31 2.46
C ASN A 70 21.08 3.94 3.06
N ALA A 71 21.70 3.95 4.23
CA ALA A 71 22.19 2.76 4.92
C ALA A 71 21.11 2.06 5.76
N ILE A 72 20.13 2.83 6.26
CA ILE A 72 19.13 2.37 7.23
C ILE A 72 17.72 2.78 6.80
N PHE A 73 17.54 4.03 6.40
CA PHE A 73 16.23 4.54 5.95
C PHE A 73 15.83 3.94 4.59
N GLY A 74 14.68 3.29 4.55
CA GLY A 74 14.16 2.59 3.36
C GLY A 74 14.85 1.27 3.04
N VAL A 75 15.84 0.84 3.84
CA VAL A 75 16.55 -0.43 3.66
C VAL A 75 15.79 -1.55 4.37
N LYS A 76 15.61 -2.67 3.66
CA LYS A 76 15.02 -3.89 4.21
C LYS A 76 16.12 -4.75 4.83
N PHE A 77 16.07 -4.95 6.14
CA PHE A 77 16.95 -5.84 6.89
C PHE A 77 16.27 -7.20 7.01
N GLU A 78 16.74 -8.18 6.24
CA GLU A 78 16.25 -9.56 6.29
C GLU A 78 17.29 -10.45 6.97
N PRO A 79 16.87 -11.56 7.60
CA PRO A 79 17.83 -12.56 8.07
C PRO A 79 18.60 -13.07 6.85
N LYS A 80 19.92 -12.85 6.84
CA LYS A 80 20.81 -13.38 5.80
C LYS A 80 21.63 -14.50 6.41
N THR A 81 21.62 -15.64 5.73
CA THR A 81 22.54 -16.73 6.03
C THR A 81 23.80 -16.46 5.23
N ASP A 82 24.91 -16.19 5.91
CA ASP A 82 26.21 -16.08 5.24
C ASP A 82 26.62 -17.48 4.73
N GLU A 83 26.81 -17.59 3.41
CA GLU A 83 27.13 -18.88 2.74
C GLU A 83 28.48 -19.47 3.19
N ALA A 84 29.37 -18.66 3.77
CA ALA A 84 30.69 -19.08 4.22
C ALA A 84 30.73 -19.62 5.67
N THR A 85 29.82 -19.20 6.55
CA THR A 85 29.87 -19.52 8.00
C THR A 85 28.68 -20.31 8.51
N LYS A 86 27.59 -20.45 7.72
CA LYS A 86 26.32 -21.09 8.12
C LYS A 86 25.72 -20.51 9.43
N VAL A 87 26.10 -19.30 9.82
CA VAL A 87 25.50 -18.59 10.95
C VAL A 87 24.40 -17.69 10.40
N ALA A 88 23.16 -17.93 10.80
CA ALA A 88 22.03 -17.08 10.45
C ALA A 88 22.10 -15.79 11.28
N THR A 89 22.47 -14.68 10.68
CA THR A 89 22.45 -13.38 11.38
C THR A 89 21.02 -12.87 11.34
N SER A 90 20.36 -12.78 12.50
CA SER A 90 18.95 -12.38 12.56
C SER A 90 18.77 -10.95 12.04
N GLY A 91 17.63 -10.65 11.39
CA GLY A 91 17.33 -9.31 10.87
C GLY A 91 17.32 -8.24 11.98
N GLU A 92 16.99 -8.66 13.20
CA GLU A 92 17.10 -7.87 14.43
C GLU A 92 18.55 -7.48 14.75
N GLN A 93 19.49 -8.43 14.68
CA GLN A 93 20.91 -8.16 14.94
C GLN A 93 21.51 -7.22 13.88
N GLN A 94 21.12 -7.39 12.60
CA GLN A 94 21.56 -6.49 11.53
C GLN A 94 21.02 -5.07 11.71
N LEU A 95 19.76 -4.92 12.11
CA LEU A 95 19.15 -3.62 12.37
C LEU A 95 19.79 -2.92 13.58
N VAL A 96 19.97 -3.65 14.69
CA VAL A 96 20.58 -3.10 15.91
C VAL A 96 22.05 -2.74 15.68
N ALA A 97 22.80 -3.58 14.95
CA ALA A 97 24.19 -3.28 14.58
C ALA A 97 24.29 -2.06 13.66
N ALA A 98 23.41 -1.94 12.66
CA ALA A 98 23.37 -0.77 11.78
C ALA A 98 23.04 0.52 12.54
N ILE A 99 22.10 0.47 13.49
CA ILE A 99 21.77 1.62 14.34
C ILE A 99 22.92 1.97 15.28
N ASN A 100 23.56 0.97 15.91
CA ASN A 100 24.70 1.21 16.79
C ASN A 100 25.94 1.73 16.04
N ALA A 101 26.11 1.41 14.75
CA ALA A 101 27.17 1.99 13.91
C ALA A 101 26.97 3.49 13.63
N VAL A 102 25.72 3.96 13.71
CA VAL A 102 25.33 5.35 13.42
C VAL A 102 25.12 6.17 14.71
N ALA A 103 24.65 5.52 15.77
CA ALA A 103 24.43 6.09 17.09
C ALA A 103 24.81 5.05 18.17
N PRO A 104 26.04 5.12 18.73
CA PRO A 104 26.53 4.14 19.69
C PRO A 104 25.61 3.99 20.90
N GLY A 105 25.13 2.78 21.18
CA GLY A 105 24.30 2.43 22.34
C GLY A 105 22.80 2.76 22.22
N ALA A 106 22.38 3.46 21.16
CA ALA A 106 20.97 3.79 20.94
C ALA A 106 20.16 2.57 20.47
N GLY A 107 20.79 1.66 19.72
CA GLY A 107 20.18 0.42 19.24
C GLY A 107 19.83 -0.54 20.38
N ASP A 108 20.61 -0.55 21.46
CA ASP A 108 20.36 -1.41 22.63
C ASP A 108 19.36 -0.78 23.60
N THR A 109 19.44 0.54 23.80
CA THR A 109 18.55 1.27 24.73
C THR A 109 17.11 1.35 24.22
N HIS A 110 16.92 1.52 22.91
CA HIS A 110 15.58 1.65 22.28
C HIS A 110 15.18 0.41 21.47
N LYS A 111 15.87 -0.71 21.67
CA LYS A 111 15.70 -1.96 20.93
C LYS A 111 14.24 -2.38 20.81
N ALA A 112 13.51 -2.40 21.92
CA ALA A 112 12.10 -2.82 21.95
C ALA A 112 11.20 -1.91 21.09
N ALA A 113 11.41 -0.58 21.14
CA ALA A 113 10.64 0.38 20.36
C ALA A 113 10.96 0.28 18.86
N ILE A 114 12.24 0.11 18.51
CA ILE A 114 12.72 -0.05 17.13
C ILE A 114 12.16 -1.33 16.52
N LEU A 115 12.31 -2.47 17.19
CA LEU A 115 11.86 -3.76 16.65
C LEU A 115 10.34 -3.81 16.51
N GLN A 116 9.60 -3.27 17.47
CA GLN A 116 8.15 -3.24 17.37
C GLN A 116 7.64 -2.35 16.22
N ASN A 117 8.31 -1.23 15.91
CA ASN A 117 7.85 -0.31 14.87
C ASN A 117 8.41 -0.62 13.47
N ALA A 118 9.63 -1.16 13.40
CA ALA A 118 10.29 -1.48 12.12
C ALA A 118 9.90 -2.84 11.55
N PHE A 119 9.20 -3.69 12.31
CA PHE A 119 8.83 -5.03 11.86
C PHE A 119 7.87 -5.00 10.65
N LEU A 120 8.23 -5.73 9.60
CA LEU A 120 7.39 -5.96 8.44
C LEU A 120 6.49 -7.16 8.69
N PHE A 121 5.19 -6.91 8.81
CA PHE A 121 4.19 -7.95 8.95
C PHE A 121 4.09 -8.79 7.67
N LYS A 122 4.01 -10.10 7.83
CA LYS A 122 3.75 -11.04 6.75
C LYS A 122 2.32 -11.56 6.88
N VAL A 123 1.58 -11.49 5.79
CA VAL A 123 0.21 -12.02 5.70
C VAL A 123 0.16 -13.13 4.66
N SER A 124 -0.82 -14.01 4.75
CA SER A 124 -1.01 -15.08 3.76
C SER A 124 -1.24 -14.50 2.37
N ALA A 125 -0.59 -15.08 1.36
CA ALA A 125 -0.77 -14.72 -0.04
C ALA A 125 -2.23 -14.89 -0.54
N LEU A 126 -3.04 -15.69 0.17
CA LEU A 126 -4.46 -15.88 -0.13
C LEU A 126 -5.25 -14.57 -0.13
N TRP A 127 -4.91 -13.62 0.75
CA TRP A 127 -5.58 -12.31 0.78
C TRP A 127 -5.43 -11.55 -0.52
N LEU A 128 -4.22 -11.59 -1.11
CA LEU A 128 -3.95 -10.99 -2.41
C LEU A 128 -4.68 -11.74 -3.52
N ILE A 129 -4.62 -13.07 -3.54
CA ILE A 129 -5.29 -13.87 -4.57
C ILE A 129 -6.79 -13.56 -4.62
N ILE A 130 -7.45 -13.53 -3.46
CA ILE A 130 -8.88 -13.24 -3.37
C ILE A 130 -9.17 -11.80 -3.80
N ALA A 131 -8.41 -10.82 -3.31
CA ALA A 131 -8.60 -9.42 -3.68
C ALA A 131 -8.42 -9.20 -5.19
N TYR A 132 -7.37 -9.77 -5.78
CA TYR A 132 -7.12 -9.72 -7.22
C TYR A 132 -8.22 -10.42 -8.02
N GLY A 133 -8.73 -11.55 -7.54
CA GLY A 133 -9.89 -12.22 -8.15
C GLY A 133 -11.13 -11.32 -8.19
N ILE A 134 -11.47 -10.68 -7.07
CA ILE A 134 -12.64 -9.80 -6.96
C ILE A 134 -12.49 -8.55 -7.83
N VAL A 135 -11.32 -7.89 -7.82
CA VAL A 135 -11.12 -6.67 -8.63
C VAL A 135 -11.16 -6.99 -10.12
N THR A 136 -10.58 -8.13 -10.53
CA THR A 136 -10.63 -8.58 -11.93
C THR A 136 -12.07 -8.81 -12.38
N LEU A 137 -12.91 -9.45 -11.55
CA LEU A 137 -14.34 -9.57 -11.83
C LEU A 137 -15.02 -8.19 -11.95
N GLY A 138 -14.66 -7.24 -11.10
CA GLY A 138 -15.12 -5.85 -11.20
C GLY A 138 -14.73 -5.20 -12.53
N GLU A 139 -13.48 -5.34 -12.96
CA GLU A 139 -12.95 -4.79 -14.20
C GLU A 139 -13.60 -5.41 -15.44
N LEU A 140 -13.85 -6.72 -15.43
CA LEU A 140 -14.56 -7.42 -16.49
C LEU A 140 -15.99 -6.90 -16.67
N MET A 141 -16.60 -6.34 -15.62
CA MET A 141 -17.93 -5.73 -15.70
C MET A 141 -17.90 -4.24 -16.05
N LEU A 142 -16.75 -3.58 -15.89
CA LEU A 142 -16.59 -2.15 -16.15
C LEU A 142 -16.10 -1.89 -17.58
N SER A 143 -15.06 -2.59 -18.02
CA SER A 143 -14.37 -2.32 -19.29
C SER A 143 -15.24 -2.53 -20.56
N PRO A 144 -15.99 -3.63 -20.74
CA PRO A 144 -16.85 -3.79 -21.93
C PRO A 144 -18.07 -2.87 -21.88
N MET A 145 -18.58 -2.57 -20.68
CA MET A 145 -19.75 -1.70 -20.51
C MET A 145 -19.40 -0.23 -20.80
N GLY A 146 -18.22 0.23 -20.37
CA GLY A 146 -17.78 1.62 -20.57
C GLY A 146 -17.65 1.99 -22.04
N LEU A 147 -16.89 1.20 -22.81
CA LEU A 147 -16.71 1.44 -24.24
C LEU A 147 -18.00 1.27 -25.06
N SER A 148 -18.86 0.32 -24.69
CA SER A 148 -20.18 0.13 -25.31
C SER A 148 -21.12 1.33 -25.09
N LEU A 149 -21.11 1.91 -23.88
CA LEU A 149 -21.90 3.12 -23.60
C LEU A 149 -21.39 4.34 -24.38
N VAL A 150 -20.07 4.56 -24.40
CA VAL A 150 -19.49 5.71 -25.13
C VAL A 150 -19.81 5.62 -26.63
N SER A 151 -19.72 4.43 -27.22
CA SER A 151 -20.02 4.23 -28.64
C SER A 151 -21.51 4.33 -29.00
N LYS A 152 -22.43 3.92 -28.09
CA LYS A 152 -23.88 4.00 -28.31
C LYS A 152 -24.46 5.41 -28.06
N VAL A 153 -23.92 6.14 -27.09
CA VAL A 153 -24.44 7.47 -26.69
C VAL A 153 -23.81 8.61 -27.50
N ALA A 154 -22.64 8.38 -28.09
CA ALA A 154 -21.96 9.42 -28.85
C ALA A 154 -22.66 9.73 -30.20
N PRO A 155 -22.94 11.02 -30.49
CA PRO A 155 -23.45 11.45 -31.79
C PRO A 155 -22.48 11.10 -32.93
N ILE A 156 -23.02 10.71 -34.08
CA ILE A 156 -22.27 10.14 -35.22
C ILE A 156 -21.06 11.01 -35.64
N ASN A 157 -21.22 12.34 -35.58
CA ASN A 157 -20.24 13.34 -35.98
C ASN A 157 -19.11 13.58 -34.95
N VAL A 158 -19.26 13.16 -33.69
CA VAL A 158 -18.25 13.37 -32.62
C VAL A 158 -17.83 12.07 -31.91
N ARG A 159 -18.13 10.90 -32.49
CA ARG A 159 -17.75 9.59 -31.92
C ARG A 159 -16.26 9.46 -31.61
N GLY A 160 -15.40 9.94 -32.52
CA GLY A 160 -13.94 9.93 -32.31
C GLY A 160 -13.51 10.76 -31.08
N LEU A 161 -14.13 11.93 -30.89
CA LEU A 161 -13.84 12.81 -29.75
C LEU A 161 -14.30 12.19 -28.42
N MET A 162 -15.48 11.56 -28.40
CA MET A 162 -16.01 10.90 -27.20
C MET A 162 -15.17 9.67 -26.78
N MET A 163 -14.67 8.91 -27.76
CA MET A 163 -13.70 7.83 -27.48
C MET A 163 -12.36 8.39 -26.99
N GLY A 164 -11.90 9.53 -27.53
CA GLY A 164 -10.76 10.26 -26.99
C GLY A 164 -10.96 10.67 -25.52
N GLY A 165 -12.16 11.15 -25.17
CA GLY A 165 -12.55 11.48 -23.80
C GLY A 165 -12.45 10.29 -22.84
N TRP A 166 -12.83 9.09 -23.28
CA TRP A 166 -12.66 7.86 -22.50
C TRP A 166 -11.17 7.58 -22.19
N PHE A 167 -10.28 7.71 -23.18
CA PHE A 167 -8.85 7.51 -22.95
C PHE A 167 -8.22 8.59 -22.07
N VAL A 168 -8.66 9.85 -22.19
CA VAL A 168 -8.22 10.93 -21.30
C VAL A 168 -8.64 10.66 -19.86
N ALA A 169 -9.86 10.16 -19.64
CA ALA A 169 -10.32 9.77 -18.30
C ALA A 169 -9.43 8.66 -17.70
N THR A 170 -9.05 7.65 -18.50
CA THR A 170 -8.10 6.61 -18.08
C THR A 170 -6.72 7.17 -17.77
N ALA A 171 -6.21 8.10 -18.59
CA ALA A 171 -4.91 8.74 -18.34
C ALA A 171 -4.90 9.54 -17.03
N ILE A 172 -5.98 10.27 -16.75
CA ILE A 172 -6.14 10.99 -15.47
C ILE A 172 -6.21 9.99 -14.31
N GLY A 173 -6.98 8.91 -14.45
CA GLY A 173 -7.05 7.83 -13.46
C GLY A 173 -5.67 7.24 -13.14
N ASN A 174 -4.87 6.95 -14.19
CA ASN A 174 -3.49 6.49 -14.02
C ASN A 174 -2.61 7.52 -13.33
N LYS A 175 -2.76 8.82 -13.63
CA LYS A 175 -2.01 9.88 -12.91
C LYS A 175 -2.39 9.95 -11.43
N LEU A 176 -3.64 9.70 -11.07
CA LEU A 176 -4.09 9.68 -9.68
C LEU A 176 -3.55 8.49 -8.87
N THR A 177 -3.01 7.45 -9.51
CA THR A 177 -2.32 6.35 -8.80
C THR A 177 -1.07 6.82 -8.04
N GLN A 178 -0.59 8.05 -8.30
CA GLN A 178 0.46 8.72 -7.53
C GLN A 178 0.13 8.88 -6.03
N ILE A 179 -1.13 8.70 -5.62
CA ILE A 179 -1.50 8.57 -4.20
C ILE A 179 -0.74 7.44 -3.47
N GLY A 180 -0.14 6.50 -4.21
CA GLY A 180 0.73 5.45 -3.67
C GLY A 180 1.94 5.97 -2.86
N VAL A 181 2.32 7.25 -2.99
CA VAL A 181 3.36 7.87 -2.15
C VAL A 181 3.01 7.80 -0.65
N PHE A 182 1.72 7.80 -0.30
CA PHE A 182 1.29 7.70 1.10
C PHE A 182 1.46 6.30 1.71
N TRP A 183 1.87 5.30 0.94
CA TRP A 183 2.09 3.94 1.42
C TRP A 183 3.11 3.83 2.56
N ASP A 184 4.21 4.59 2.47
CA ASP A 184 5.29 4.55 3.48
C ASP A 184 5.00 5.46 4.69
N ILE A 185 3.98 6.32 4.59
CA ILE A 185 3.61 7.32 5.60
C ILE A 185 2.43 6.79 6.45
N TRP A 186 1.40 6.23 5.82
CA TRP A 186 0.17 5.79 6.47
C TRP A 186 0.20 4.31 6.86
N LEU A 187 -0.70 3.90 7.78
CA LEU A 187 -0.94 2.48 8.03
C LEU A 187 -1.50 1.81 6.78
N GLN A 188 -1.13 0.55 6.55
CA GLN A 188 -1.49 -0.16 5.33
C GLN A 188 -2.99 -0.42 5.27
N SER A 189 -3.59 -0.71 6.43
CA SER A 189 -5.04 -0.80 6.59
C SER A 189 -5.73 0.52 6.22
N THR A 190 -5.31 1.64 6.80
CA THR A 190 -5.90 2.97 6.50
C THR A 190 -5.84 3.30 5.02
N PHE A 191 -4.72 3.00 4.35
CA PHE A 191 -4.58 3.22 2.91
C PHE A 191 -5.64 2.46 2.10
N PHE A 192 -5.82 1.15 2.36
CA PHE A 192 -6.84 0.35 1.69
C PHE A 192 -8.27 0.78 2.04
N LEU A 193 -8.51 1.23 3.27
CA LEU A 193 -9.82 1.75 3.69
C LEU A 193 -10.21 3.00 2.91
N VAL A 194 -9.27 3.93 2.72
CA VAL A 194 -9.53 5.14 1.91
C VAL A 194 -9.88 4.76 0.47
N LEU A 195 -9.11 3.86 -0.17
CA LEU A 195 -9.40 3.39 -1.52
C LEU A 195 -10.77 2.68 -1.62
N ALA A 196 -11.09 1.83 -0.65
CA ALA A 196 -12.40 1.18 -0.55
C ALA A 196 -13.52 2.21 -0.45
N SER A 197 -13.38 3.22 0.42
CA SER A 197 -14.38 4.26 0.62
C SER A 197 -14.61 5.07 -0.66
N MET A 198 -13.55 5.46 -1.38
CA MET A 198 -13.67 6.19 -2.64
C MET A 198 -14.39 5.36 -3.71
N ALA A 199 -14.04 4.07 -3.83
CA ALA A 199 -14.70 3.17 -4.77
C ALA A 199 -16.20 2.98 -4.45
N LEU A 200 -16.55 2.83 -3.17
CA LEU A 200 -17.95 2.69 -2.73
C LEU A 200 -18.75 3.97 -2.90
N VAL A 201 -18.17 5.13 -2.56
CA VAL A 201 -18.81 6.44 -2.82
C VAL A 201 -19.13 6.58 -4.31
N MET A 202 -18.16 6.23 -5.18
CA MET A 202 -18.40 6.27 -6.62
C MET A 202 -19.46 5.25 -7.07
N ALA A 203 -19.50 4.06 -6.46
CA ALA A 203 -20.55 3.08 -6.73
C ALA A 203 -21.95 3.62 -6.39
N VAL A 204 -22.09 4.32 -5.26
CA VAL A 204 -23.34 4.99 -4.85
C VAL A 204 -23.69 6.12 -5.82
N VAL A 205 -22.74 6.98 -6.16
CA VAL A 205 -22.96 8.08 -7.13
C VAL A 205 -23.45 7.52 -8.47
N LEU A 206 -22.78 6.49 -9.00
CA LEU A 206 -23.21 5.84 -10.24
C LEU A 206 -24.60 5.23 -10.10
N ALA A 207 -24.91 4.57 -8.97
CA ALA A 207 -26.22 3.98 -8.72
C ALA A 207 -27.35 5.03 -8.72
N LEU A 208 -27.09 6.20 -8.12
CA LEU A 208 -28.03 7.33 -8.15
C LEU A 208 -28.21 7.90 -9.56
N LEU A 209 -27.12 7.98 -10.33
CA LEU A 209 -27.13 8.44 -11.72
C LEU A 209 -27.76 7.44 -12.70
N LEU A 210 -27.98 6.17 -12.32
CA LEU A 210 -28.63 5.20 -13.20
C LEU A 210 -30.05 5.62 -13.60
N LYS A 211 -30.83 6.19 -12.66
CA LYS A 211 -32.21 6.63 -12.93
C LYS A 211 -32.29 7.74 -13.99
N PRO A 212 -31.56 8.87 -13.86
CA PRO A 212 -31.56 9.91 -14.88
C PRO A 212 -30.94 9.44 -16.20
N LEU A 213 -29.89 8.61 -16.16
CA LEU A 213 -29.24 8.09 -17.36
C LEU A 213 -30.19 7.21 -18.19
N LYS A 214 -30.93 6.30 -17.54
CA LYS A 214 -31.95 5.48 -18.22
C LYS A 214 -33.07 6.32 -18.83
N LYS A 215 -33.49 7.39 -18.13
CA LYS A 215 -34.50 8.32 -18.64
C LYS A 215 -34.00 9.13 -19.85
N ALA A 216 -32.72 9.49 -19.87
CA ALA A 216 -32.09 10.23 -20.95
C ALA A 216 -31.77 9.35 -22.18
N MET A 217 -31.80 8.02 -22.06
CA MET A 217 -31.54 7.07 -23.14
C MET A 217 -32.74 6.14 -23.37
N PRO A 218 -33.89 6.64 -23.84
CA PRO A 218 -35.02 5.78 -24.17
C PRO A 218 -34.69 4.95 -25.42
N GLY A 219 -34.20 3.72 -25.23
CA GLY A 219 -33.87 2.79 -26.31
C GLY A 219 -32.61 1.93 -26.11
N VAL A 220 -31.89 2.08 -24.99
CA VAL A 220 -30.71 1.24 -24.63
C VAL A 220 -30.86 0.66 -23.23
#